data_AF-A0A1Y4Q489-F1
#
_entry.id   AF-A0A1Y4Q489-F1
#
_cell.length_a   1.000
_cell.length_b   1.000
_cell.length_c   1.000
_cell.angle_alpha   90.00
_cell.angle_beta   90.00
_cell.angle_gamma   90.00
#
_symmetry.space_group_name_H-M   'P 1'
#
loop_
_entity.id
_entity.type
_entity.pdbx_description
1 polymer ?
#
loop_
_entity_poly.entity_id
_entity_poly.type
_entity_poly.pdbx_seq_one_letter_code
_entity_poly.pdbx_strand_id
1 'polypeptide(L)'
;MLYTRPRRFGKTLNLSMLYYFFSNKEKENSYLFEGLNISKDKEILKHQNQYPIIFLTLKDMNNNNFQSQIYIFTSLIANIIDIYTEIKNSDTISQRERKLLDIYQNAEADIDDLKVSLKILSHCLYKHYQQKVIILIDEYDVPLQSAYNNGYYDEMVDFLRSIFSSALKTNDALERGILTGCLRIA
;
A
#
# COMPACT_ATOMS: atom_id res chain seq x y z
N MET A 1 -4.91 5.76 10.34
CA MET A 1 -6.35 6.06 10.58
C MET A 1 -7.17 4.93 9.97
N LEU A 2 -8.06 4.30 10.74
CA LEU A 2 -8.87 3.15 10.31
C LEU A 2 -10.33 3.60 10.13
N TYR A 3 -10.89 3.39 8.94
CA TYR A 3 -12.30 3.69 8.66
C TYR A 3 -13.12 2.40 8.49
N THR A 4 -13.90 2.03 9.51
CA THR A 4 -14.89 0.94 9.47
C THR A 4 -16.28 1.50 9.15
N ARG A 5 -16.85 1.18 7.97
CA ARG A 5 -18.22 1.58 7.53
C ARG A 5 -18.92 0.48 6.68
N PRO A 6 -20.23 0.54 6.41
CA PRO A 6 -20.94 -0.47 5.60
C PRO A 6 -20.45 -0.60 4.14
N ARG A 7 -20.80 -1.72 3.48
CA ARG A 7 -20.46 -2.02 2.06
C ARG A 7 -21.14 -1.02 1.11
N ARG A 8 -20.43 -0.59 0.04
CA ARG A 8 -20.86 0.38 -1.01
C ARG A 8 -20.98 1.86 -0.61
N PHE A 9 -20.37 2.29 0.49
CA PHE A 9 -20.43 3.68 0.98
C PHE A 9 -19.25 4.57 0.54
N GLY A 10 -18.67 4.32 -0.64
CA GLY A 10 -17.63 5.20 -1.22
C GLY A 10 -16.25 5.16 -0.54
N LYS A 11 -15.89 4.08 0.17
CA LYS A 11 -14.57 3.96 0.81
C LYS A 11 -13.41 3.96 -0.19
N THR A 12 -13.55 3.14 -1.24
CA THR A 12 -12.58 3.11 -2.34
C THR A 12 -12.52 4.48 -3.00
N LEU A 13 -13.67 5.16 -3.20
CA LEU A 13 -13.70 6.53 -3.71
C LEU A 13 -12.95 7.52 -2.79
N ASN A 14 -13.07 7.38 -1.46
CA ASN A 14 -12.33 8.21 -0.52
C ASN A 14 -10.82 7.94 -0.58
N LEU A 15 -10.39 6.67 -0.64
CA LEU A 15 -8.99 6.34 -0.82
C LEU A 15 -8.45 6.83 -2.16
N SER A 16 -9.22 6.70 -3.24
CA SER A 16 -8.89 7.26 -4.55
C SER A 16 -8.75 8.78 -4.48
N MET A 17 -9.64 9.48 -3.78
CA MET A 17 -9.52 10.92 -3.58
C MET A 17 -8.21 11.28 -2.87
N LEU A 18 -7.86 10.57 -1.78
CA LEU A 18 -6.58 10.78 -1.09
C LEU A 18 -5.38 10.46 -1.99
N TYR A 19 -5.48 9.41 -2.81
CA TYR A 19 -4.48 9.08 -3.81
C TYR A 19 -4.28 10.23 -4.81
N TYR A 20 -5.35 10.72 -5.46
CA TYR A 20 -5.26 11.84 -6.40
C TYR A 20 -4.79 13.14 -5.75
N PHE A 21 -5.16 13.38 -4.48
CA PHE A 21 -4.76 14.59 -3.78
C PHE A 21 -3.27 14.58 -3.42
N PHE A 22 -2.75 13.48 -2.88
CA PHE A 22 -1.39 13.44 -2.34
C PHE A 22 -0.34 12.92 -3.33
N SER A 23 -0.71 12.12 -4.35
CA SER A 23 0.25 11.37 -5.18
C SER A 23 1.08 12.27 -6.07
N ASN A 24 2.40 12.10 -6.02
CA ASN A 24 3.35 12.78 -6.90
C ASN A 24 3.26 12.32 -8.37
N LYS A 25 2.64 11.17 -8.63
CA LYS A 25 2.32 10.66 -9.98
C LYS A 25 1.07 11.32 -10.57
N GLU A 26 0.25 11.97 -9.76
CA GLU A 26 -1.07 12.52 -10.17
C GLU A 26 -1.06 14.05 -10.32
N LYS A 27 0.11 14.66 -10.55
CA LYS A 27 0.24 16.13 -10.71
C LYS A 27 -0.65 16.69 -11.81
N GLU A 28 -0.82 15.95 -12.90
CA GLU A 28 -1.70 16.34 -14.02
C GLU A 28 -3.18 16.39 -13.62
N ASN A 29 -3.55 15.73 -12.53
CA ASN A 29 -4.92 15.67 -11.99
C ASN A 29 -5.15 16.69 -10.85
N SER A 30 -4.25 17.66 -10.65
CA SER A 30 -4.39 18.71 -9.63
C SER A 30 -5.70 19.50 -9.77
N TYR A 31 -6.18 19.68 -11.01
CA TYR A 31 -7.40 20.40 -11.34
C TYR A 31 -8.66 19.79 -10.69
N LEU A 32 -8.63 18.51 -10.31
CA LEU A 32 -9.76 17.83 -9.65
C LEU A 32 -10.15 18.49 -8.31
N PHE A 33 -9.24 19.27 -7.72
CA PHE A 33 -9.45 19.92 -6.43
C PHE A 33 -9.67 21.43 -6.52
N GLU A 34 -9.64 22.00 -7.73
CA GLU A 34 -9.85 23.44 -7.94
C GLU A 34 -11.29 23.86 -7.60
N GLY A 35 -11.43 25.00 -6.92
CA GLY A 35 -12.74 25.55 -6.52
C GLY A 35 -13.44 24.80 -5.39
N LEU A 36 -12.90 23.65 -4.94
CA LEU A 36 -13.44 22.90 -3.80
C LEU A 36 -13.05 23.56 -2.46
N ASN A 37 -13.71 23.18 -1.37
CA ASN A 37 -13.42 23.78 -0.07
C ASN A 37 -11.97 23.52 0.41
N ILE A 38 -11.37 22.38 0.00
CA ILE A 38 -9.98 22.05 0.31
C ILE A 38 -8.99 23.03 -0.34
N SER A 39 -9.31 23.61 -1.49
CA SER A 39 -8.44 24.57 -2.18
C SER A 39 -8.36 25.93 -1.47
N LYS A 40 -9.18 26.14 -0.44
CA LYS A 40 -9.14 27.36 0.38
C LYS A 40 -8.14 27.25 1.53
N ASP A 41 -7.69 26.04 1.86
CA ASP A 41 -6.73 25.78 2.92
C ASP A 41 -5.30 25.71 2.36
N LYS A 42 -4.54 26.79 2.57
CA LYS A 42 -3.17 26.91 2.07
C LYS A 42 -2.20 25.93 2.72
N GLU A 43 -2.44 25.50 3.96
CA GLU A 43 -1.56 24.54 4.63
C GLU A 43 -1.78 23.14 4.05
N ILE A 44 -3.04 22.75 3.81
CA ILE A 44 -3.36 21.47 3.18
C ILE A 44 -2.85 21.40 1.74
N LEU A 45 -2.97 22.50 0.97
CA LEU A 45 -2.48 22.55 -0.41
C LEU A 45 -0.97 22.34 -0.54
N LYS A 46 -0.16 22.62 0.49
CA LYS A 46 1.29 22.30 0.47
C LYS A 46 1.55 20.80 0.30
N HIS A 47 0.58 19.96 0.66
CA HIS A 47 0.69 18.51 0.57
C HIS A 47 0.19 17.95 -0.78
N GLN A 48 -0.42 18.79 -1.62
CA GLN A 48 -1.01 18.35 -2.88
C GLN A 48 0.09 17.83 -3.84
N ASN A 49 -0.10 16.61 -4.32
CA ASN A 49 0.76 15.91 -5.27
C ASN A 49 2.26 15.89 -4.90
N GLN A 50 2.57 15.83 -3.59
CA GLN A 50 3.94 15.83 -3.09
C GLN A 50 4.50 14.44 -2.79
N TYR A 51 3.65 13.45 -2.53
CA TYR A 51 4.06 12.21 -1.87
C TYR A 51 4.13 11.03 -2.85
N PRO A 52 5.17 10.19 -2.79
CA PRO A 52 5.05 8.82 -3.31
C PRO A 52 3.99 8.05 -2.50
N ILE A 53 3.12 7.33 -3.20
CA ILE A 53 2.02 6.58 -2.58
C ILE A 53 2.09 5.10 -2.96
N ILE A 54 2.13 4.24 -1.96
CA ILE A 54 1.85 2.82 -2.14
C ILE A 54 0.34 2.62 -1.95
N PHE A 55 -0.37 2.35 -3.03
CA PHE A 55 -1.78 1.98 -3.01
C PHE A 55 -1.89 0.47 -3.19
N LEU A 56 -2.46 -0.22 -2.20
CA LEU A 56 -2.62 -1.66 -2.19
C LEU A 56 -4.08 -2.02 -1.89
N THR A 57 -4.74 -2.73 -2.79
CA THR A 57 -6.07 -3.30 -2.53
C THR A 57 -5.94 -4.80 -2.31
N LEU A 58 -6.48 -5.31 -1.20
CA LEU A 58 -6.46 -6.74 -0.88
C LEU A 58 -7.76 -7.46 -1.29
N LYS A 59 -8.60 -6.81 -2.10
CA LYS A 59 -9.91 -7.32 -2.54
C LYS A 59 -9.85 -8.65 -3.29
N ASP A 60 -8.75 -8.89 -4.00
CA ASP A 60 -8.54 -10.06 -4.83
C ASP A 60 -7.83 -11.19 -4.05
N MET A 61 -7.46 -10.95 -2.78
CA MET A 61 -6.95 -11.98 -1.88
C MET A 61 -8.11 -12.80 -1.29
N ASN A 62 -8.84 -13.53 -2.13
CA ASN A 62 -10.03 -14.31 -1.73
C ASN A 62 -9.94 -15.81 -2.07
N ASN A 63 -8.72 -16.36 -2.12
CA ASN A 63 -8.48 -17.76 -2.46
C ASN A 63 -8.83 -18.76 -1.35
N ASN A 64 -8.92 -20.05 -1.71
CA ASN A 64 -9.32 -21.13 -0.82
C ASN A 64 -8.19 -21.74 0.02
N ASN A 65 -6.93 -21.34 -0.18
CA ASN A 65 -5.79 -21.82 0.60
C ASN A 65 -4.73 -20.73 0.77
N PHE A 66 -3.90 -20.87 1.80
CA PHE A 66 -2.88 -19.88 2.16
C PHE A 66 -1.83 -19.67 1.05
N GLN A 67 -1.36 -20.72 0.39
CA GLN A 67 -0.33 -20.62 -0.66
C GLN A 67 -0.82 -19.77 -1.85
N SER A 68 -2.06 -19.98 -2.29
CA SER A 68 -2.66 -19.16 -3.35
C SER A 68 -2.83 -17.70 -2.93
N GLN A 69 -3.07 -17.42 -1.64
CA GLN A 69 -3.12 -16.04 -1.14
C GLN A 69 -1.73 -15.37 -1.17
N ILE A 70 -0.70 -16.10 -0.79
CA ILE A 70 0.68 -15.62 -0.90
C ILE A 70 1.03 -15.30 -2.35
N TYR A 71 0.68 -16.17 -3.30
CA TYR A 71 0.88 -15.90 -4.73
C TYR A 71 0.22 -14.58 -5.19
N ILE A 72 -1.04 -14.35 -4.82
CA ILE A 72 -1.71 -13.08 -5.14
C ILE A 72 -1.00 -11.90 -4.51
N PHE A 73 -0.60 -12.01 -3.24
CA PHE A 73 0.13 -10.94 -2.56
C PHE A 73 1.47 -10.65 -3.26
N THR A 74 2.21 -11.67 -3.69
CA THR A 74 3.43 -11.52 -4.50
C THR A 74 3.16 -10.71 -5.76
N SER A 75 2.10 -11.04 -6.51
CA SER A 75 1.71 -10.27 -7.70
C SER A 75 1.33 -8.82 -7.37
N LEU A 76 0.66 -8.57 -6.24
CA LEU A 76 0.36 -7.20 -5.80
C LEU A 76 1.63 -6.40 -5.50
N ILE A 77 2.64 -7.01 -4.88
CA ILE A 77 3.94 -6.38 -4.63
C ILE A 77 4.68 -6.09 -5.95
N ALA A 78 4.69 -7.04 -6.89
CA ALA A 78 5.29 -6.83 -8.21
C ALA A 78 4.64 -5.65 -8.95
N ASN A 79 3.30 -5.57 -8.95
CA ASN A 79 2.56 -4.47 -9.57
C ASN A 79 2.92 -3.10 -8.97
N ILE A 80 3.17 -3.02 -7.65
CA ILE A 80 3.62 -1.78 -7.02
C ILE A 80 5.00 -1.36 -7.57
N ILE A 81 5.90 -2.30 -7.80
CA ILE A 81 7.22 -2.01 -8.37
C ILE A 81 7.09 -1.55 -9.83
N ASP A 82 6.17 -2.13 -10.60
CA ASP A 82 5.94 -1.73 -11.98
C ASP A 82 5.46 -0.27 -12.11
N ILE A 83 4.72 0.23 -11.12
CA ILE A 83 4.34 1.65 -11.05
C ILE A 83 5.55 2.57 -10.80
N TYR A 84 6.56 2.06 -10.10
CA TYR A 84 7.74 2.78 -9.65
C TYR A 84 9.05 2.25 -10.25
N THR A 85 9.02 1.79 -11.51
CA THR A 85 10.19 1.18 -12.17
C THR A 85 11.42 2.08 -12.16
N GLU A 86 11.26 3.40 -12.10
CA GLU A 86 12.37 4.36 -12.05
C GLU A 86 13.28 4.16 -10.82
N ILE A 87 12.77 3.64 -9.70
CA ILE A 87 13.57 3.46 -8.48
C ILE A 87 14.67 2.41 -8.70
N LYS A 88 14.47 1.45 -9.61
CA LYS A 88 15.46 0.41 -9.92
C LYS A 88 16.72 0.99 -10.52
N ASN A 89 16.63 2.16 -11.17
CA ASN A 89 17.75 2.84 -11.81
C ASN A 89 18.35 3.96 -10.94
N SER A 90 17.75 4.27 -9.78
CA SER A 90 18.15 5.42 -8.97
C SER A 90 19.48 5.22 -8.25
N ASP A 91 20.39 6.20 -8.39
CA ASP A 91 21.73 6.19 -7.76
C ASP A 91 21.70 6.11 -6.23
N THR A 92 20.57 6.48 -5.60
CA THR A 92 20.38 6.40 -4.15
C THR A 92 20.07 4.99 -3.64
N ILE A 93 19.72 4.07 -4.54
CA ILE A 93 19.33 2.70 -4.22
C ILE A 93 20.55 1.79 -4.32
N SER A 94 20.88 1.14 -3.20
CA SER A 94 22.03 0.25 -3.10
C SER A 94 21.85 -1.02 -3.95
N GLN A 95 22.96 -1.65 -4.31
CA GLN A 95 22.92 -2.90 -5.09
C GLN A 95 22.11 -4.01 -4.39
N ARG A 96 22.14 -4.06 -3.05
CA ARG A 96 21.33 -5.02 -2.26
C ARG A 96 19.84 -4.75 -2.41
N GLU A 97 19.42 -3.49 -2.36
CA GLU A 97 18.02 -3.10 -2.54
C GLU A 97 17.55 -3.35 -3.97
N ARG A 98 18.39 -3.09 -4.98
CA ARG A 98 18.07 -3.41 -6.38
C ARG A 98 17.79 -4.89 -6.57
N LYS A 99 18.63 -5.77 -6.02
CA LYS A 99 18.40 -7.23 -6.05
C LYS A 99 17.07 -7.63 -5.39
N LEU A 100 16.72 -7.02 -4.26
CA LEU A 100 15.43 -7.28 -3.61
C LEU A 100 14.26 -6.81 -4.48
N LEU A 101 14.38 -5.64 -5.11
CA LEU A 101 13.37 -5.14 -6.05
C LEU A 101 13.22 -6.08 -7.26
N ASP A 102 14.31 -6.64 -7.77
CA ASP A 102 14.28 -7.66 -8.84
C ASP A 102 13.53 -8.93 -8.40
N ILE A 103 13.84 -9.46 -7.21
CA ILE A 103 13.17 -10.63 -6.63
C ILE A 103 11.66 -10.39 -6.50
N TYR A 104 11.26 -9.23 -5.96
CA TYR A 104 9.86 -8.87 -5.84
C TYR A 104 9.17 -8.72 -7.21
N GLN A 105 9.81 -8.05 -8.17
CA GLN A 105 9.24 -7.82 -9.50
C GLN A 105 9.06 -9.13 -10.29
N ASN A 106 10.01 -10.05 -10.16
CA ASN A 106 9.96 -11.36 -10.83
C ASN A 106 9.06 -12.39 -10.12
N ALA A 107 8.39 -11.99 -9.03
CA ALA A 107 7.58 -12.86 -8.19
C ALA A 107 8.35 -14.06 -7.59
N GLU A 108 9.64 -13.84 -7.27
CA GLU A 108 10.55 -14.85 -6.70
C GLU A 108 10.70 -14.72 -5.17
N ALA A 109 10.03 -13.73 -4.56
CA ALA A 109 10.10 -13.48 -3.13
C ALA A 109 9.47 -14.60 -2.31
N ASP A 110 10.15 -15.03 -1.24
CA ASP A 110 9.58 -15.95 -0.27
C ASP A 110 8.64 -15.24 0.73
N ILE A 111 8.00 -16.02 1.61
CA ILE A 111 7.04 -15.48 2.59
C ILE A 111 7.70 -14.47 3.54
N ASP A 112 8.96 -14.67 3.93
CA ASP A 112 9.64 -13.78 4.87
C ASP A 112 10.06 -12.47 4.19
N ASP A 113 10.47 -12.52 2.93
CA ASP A 113 10.68 -11.35 2.08
C ASP A 113 9.38 -10.54 1.93
N LEU A 114 8.25 -11.22 1.71
CA LEU A 114 6.95 -10.57 1.55
C LEU A 114 6.47 -9.89 2.84
N LYS A 115 6.75 -10.46 4.02
CA LYS A 115 6.40 -9.85 5.32
C LYS A 115 7.03 -8.47 5.52
N VAL A 116 8.14 -8.16 4.85
CA VAL A 116 8.83 -6.87 4.96
C VAL A 116 8.78 -6.03 3.68
N SER A 117 8.17 -6.54 2.62
CA SER A 117 8.10 -5.93 1.28
C SER A 117 7.68 -4.47 1.31
N LEU A 118 6.53 -4.13 1.91
CA LEU A 118 6.02 -2.76 1.96
C LEU A 118 6.97 -1.78 2.68
N LYS A 119 7.69 -2.24 3.71
CA LYS A 119 8.71 -1.43 4.40
C LYS A 119 9.92 -1.19 3.51
N ILE A 120 10.38 -2.21 2.78
CA ILE A 120 11.51 -2.07 1.85
C ILE A 120 11.12 -1.13 0.71
N LEU A 121 9.97 -1.33 0.09
CA LEU A 121 9.45 -0.45 -0.95
C LEU A 121 9.33 0.99 -0.47
N SER A 122 8.80 1.21 0.73
CA SER A 122 8.71 2.55 1.32
C SER A 122 10.09 3.21 1.47
N HIS A 123 11.10 2.48 1.93
CA HIS A 123 12.46 3.02 2.03
C HIS A 123 13.07 3.33 0.66
N CYS A 124 12.86 2.48 -0.34
CA CYS A 124 13.33 2.74 -1.69
C CYS A 124 12.69 4.00 -2.28
N LEU A 125 11.37 4.15 -2.12
CA LEU A 125 10.67 5.36 -2.57
C LEU A 125 11.15 6.60 -1.81
N TYR A 126 11.34 6.51 -0.51
CA TYR A 126 11.86 7.61 0.30
C TYR A 126 13.26 8.04 -0.16
N LYS A 127 14.17 7.10 -0.40
CA LYS A 127 15.51 7.39 -0.92
C LYS A 127 15.48 8.02 -2.31
N HIS A 128 14.62 7.52 -3.19
CA HIS A 128 14.52 8.04 -4.55
C HIS A 128 13.92 9.45 -4.60
N TYR A 129 12.77 9.65 -3.96
CA TYR A 129 12.01 10.90 -4.02
C TYR A 129 12.41 11.94 -2.96
N GLN A 130 13.25 11.56 -1.98
CA GLN A 130 13.59 12.40 -0.82
C GLN A 130 12.34 12.92 -0.09
N GLN A 131 11.29 12.10 -0.07
CA GLN A 131 9.99 12.43 0.50
C GLN A 131 9.40 11.20 1.16
N LYS A 132 8.80 11.38 2.35
CA LYS A 132 8.15 10.28 3.06
C LYS A 132 6.99 9.68 2.25
N VAL A 133 6.66 8.43 2.52
CA VAL A 133 5.70 7.64 1.74
C VAL A 133 4.36 7.57 2.44
N ILE A 134 3.26 7.71 1.68
CA ILE A 134 1.92 7.40 2.18
C ILE A 134 1.55 5.98 1.74
N ILE A 135 1.04 5.17 2.68
CA ILE A 135 0.56 3.81 2.38
C ILE A 135 -0.95 3.78 2.55
N LEU A 136 -1.65 3.44 1.46
CA LEU A 136 -3.10 3.29 1.40
C LEU A 136 -3.43 1.80 1.19
N ILE A 137 -4.14 1.20 2.14
CA ILE A 137 -4.51 -0.22 2.09
C ILE A 137 -6.03 -0.33 2.08
N ASP A 138 -6.61 -0.79 0.95
CA ASP A 138 -8.03 -1.04 0.82
C ASP A 138 -8.39 -2.52 1.04
N GLU A 139 -9.57 -2.74 1.58
CA GLU A 139 -10.17 -4.05 1.84
C GLU A 139 -9.25 -5.03 2.59
N TYR A 140 -8.55 -4.53 3.62
CA TYR A 140 -7.57 -5.34 4.40
C TYR A 140 -8.19 -6.56 5.08
N ASP A 141 -9.51 -6.56 5.25
CA ASP A 141 -10.31 -7.59 5.90
C ASP A 141 -10.71 -8.76 4.98
N VAL A 142 -10.69 -8.57 3.66
CA VAL A 142 -11.02 -9.62 2.68
C VAL A 142 -10.16 -10.88 2.82
N PRO A 143 -8.81 -10.80 2.90
CA PRO A 143 -7.99 -11.98 3.12
C PRO A 143 -8.32 -12.72 4.42
N LEU A 144 -8.62 -11.99 5.50
CA LEU A 144 -9.00 -12.57 6.78
C LEU A 144 -10.35 -13.30 6.71
N GLN A 145 -11.32 -12.73 6.02
CA GLN A 145 -12.63 -13.36 5.82
C GLN A 145 -12.50 -14.64 5.00
N SER A 146 -11.71 -14.61 3.91
CA SER A 146 -11.47 -15.82 3.11
C SER A 146 -10.74 -16.90 3.92
N ALA A 147 -9.73 -16.51 4.70
CA ALA A 147 -8.98 -17.42 5.55
C ALA A 147 -9.83 -18.10 6.61
N TYR A 148 -10.74 -17.35 7.24
CA TYR A 148 -11.71 -17.90 8.19
C TYR A 148 -12.62 -18.96 7.55
N ASN A 149 -13.17 -18.66 6.37
CA ASN A 149 -14.09 -19.58 5.69
C ASN A 149 -13.43 -20.86 5.17
N ASN A 150 -12.11 -20.84 4.98
CA ASN A 150 -11.35 -21.92 4.35
C ASN A 150 -10.34 -22.59 5.31
N GLY A 151 -10.33 -22.23 6.59
CA GLY A 151 -9.59 -22.93 7.64
C GLY A 151 -8.08 -22.64 7.72
N TYR A 152 -7.62 -21.46 7.26
CA TYR A 152 -6.21 -21.01 7.37
C TYR A 152 -6.08 -19.63 8.04
N TYR A 153 -6.99 -19.34 8.97
CA TYR A 153 -7.13 -18.02 9.58
C TYR A 153 -5.87 -17.57 10.32
N ASP A 154 -5.28 -18.45 11.13
CA ASP A 154 -4.13 -18.11 11.96
C ASP A 154 -2.90 -17.78 11.12
N GLU A 155 -2.64 -18.54 10.04
CA GLU A 155 -1.55 -18.28 9.10
C GLU A 155 -1.72 -16.92 8.42
N MET A 156 -2.95 -16.59 8.00
CA MET A 156 -3.24 -15.30 7.35
C MET A 156 -3.12 -14.12 8.32
N VAL A 157 -3.59 -14.29 9.55
CA VAL A 157 -3.45 -13.28 10.61
C VAL A 157 -1.98 -13.01 10.89
N ASP A 158 -1.16 -14.04 11.06
CA ASP A 158 0.27 -13.88 11.36
C ASP A 158 1.03 -13.23 10.20
N PHE A 159 0.67 -13.58 8.96
CA PHE A 159 1.23 -12.94 7.76
C PHE A 159 0.90 -11.44 7.69
N LEU A 160 -0.39 -11.07 7.73
CA LEU A 160 -0.83 -9.67 7.66
C LEU A 160 -0.34 -8.85 8.85
N ARG A 161 -0.34 -9.44 10.06
CA ARG A 161 0.20 -8.79 11.27
C ARG A 161 1.67 -8.44 11.08
N SER A 162 2.47 -9.34 10.50
CA SER A 162 3.89 -9.10 10.23
C SER A 162 4.07 -7.95 9.24
N ILE A 163 3.33 -7.95 8.13
CA ILE A 163 3.34 -6.89 7.11
C ILE A 163 2.98 -5.54 7.72
N PHE A 164 1.85 -5.45 8.39
CA PHE A 164 1.34 -4.19 8.94
C PHE A 164 2.20 -3.70 10.10
N SER A 165 2.73 -4.59 10.95
CA SER A 165 3.67 -4.19 12.00
C SER A 165 4.93 -3.59 11.39
N SER A 166 5.52 -4.26 10.39
CA SER A 166 6.73 -3.80 9.72
C SER A 166 6.51 -2.45 9.03
N ALA A 167 5.46 -2.35 8.21
CA ALA A 167 5.22 -1.19 7.33
C ALA A 167 4.61 0.02 8.05
N LEU A 168 3.81 -0.18 9.11
CA LEU A 168 3.02 0.88 9.72
C LEU A 168 3.48 1.29 11.13
N LYS A 169 4.18 0.41 11.86
CA LYS A 169 4.70 0.73 13.21
C LYS A 169 6.18 1.05 13.20
N THR A 170 6.97 0.28 12.44
CA THR A 170 8.44 0.36 12.45
C THR A 170 9.01 0.78 11.10
N ASN A 171 8.58 1.95 10.60
CA ASN A 171 8.94 2.43 9.26
C ASN A 171 9.17 3.95 9.27
N ASP A 172 10.45 4.37 9.31
CA ASP A 172 10.81 5.79 9.38
C ASP A 172 10.57 6.54 8.06
N ALA A 173 10.46 5.80 6.95
CA ALA A 173 10.06 6.33 5.65
C ALA A 173 8.56 6.63 5.55
N LEU A 174 7.73 6.19 6.51
CA LEU A 174 6.29 6.40 6.48
C LEU A 174 5.93 7.83 6.90
N GLU A 175 5.10 8.48 6.09
CA GLU A 175 4.38 9.69 6.45
C GLU A 175 3.07 9.32 7.17
N ARG A 176 2.19 8.60 6.47
CA ARG A 176 0.87 8.20 6.97
C ARG A 176 0.44 6.84 6.39
N GLY A 177 -0.15 6.02 7.26
CA GLY A 177 -0.84 4.78 6.89
C GLY A 177 -2.36 4.90 7.05
N ILE A 178 -3.10 4.57 6.00
CA ILE A 178 -4.57 4.56 6.00
C ILE A 178 -5.05 3.18 5.57
N LEU A 179 -5.96 2.61 6.37
CA LEU A 179 -6.54 1.30 6.10
C LEU A 179 -8.06 1.41 6.07
N THR A 180 -8.67 0.72 5.11
CA THR A 180 -10.13 0.60 4.99
C THR A 180 -10.54 -0.85 4.91
N GLY A 181 -11.64 -1.18 5.60
CA GLY A 181 -12.21 -2.53 5.60
C GLY A 181 -13.66 -2.51 6.04
N CYS A 182 -14.41 -3.57 5.71
CA CYS A 182 -15.84 -3.74 5.97
C CYS A 182 -16.16 -4.61 7.18
N LEU A 183 -15.19 -5.33 7.76
CA LEU A 183 -15.39 -6.21 8.90
C LEU A 183 -16.16 -5.46 10.00
N ARG A 184 -17.39 -5.95 10.26
CA ARG A 184 -18.13 -5.59 11.46
C ARG A 184 -17.39 -6.25 12.61
N ILE A 185 -16.77 -5.45 13.46
CA ILE A 185 -16.44 -5.90 14.82
C ILE A 185 -17.82 -6.10 15.48
N ALA A 186 -18.22 -7.36 15.64
CA ALA A 186 -19.41 -7.75 16.39
C ALA A 186 -19.11 -7.74 17.89
#